data_AF-A0A0Q5EQF2-F1
#
_entry.id   AF-A0A0Q5EQF2-F1
#
_cell.length_a   1.000
_cell.length_b   1.000
_cell.length_c   1.000
_cell.angle_alpha   90.00
_cell.angle_beta   90.00
_cell.angle_gamma   90.00
#
_symmetry.space_group_name_H-M   'P 1'
#
loop_
_entity.id
_entity.type
_entity.pdbx_description
1 polymer ?
#
loop_
_entity_poly.entity_id
_entity_poly.type
_entity_poly.pdbx_seq_one_letter_code
_entity_poly.pdbx_strand_id
1 'polypeptide(L)'
;MNSDNAWPRPLQVGVSAVFDPAVTPHARTFLRAMAVARNELPALHRVRWHWLDDGADPQRGAEVARQMIAWGADVVLGHFSSDAALAAAPLYRQADIALLTPAATVDALTQHDNVMRGCACDRQLAADLLAWLQGRHWQRLHIDADDSAHGQALAAAIARQASEQGLKQVEMPEQAEVEIYAGRLKPSREHWQARRRAGSRRPLVLTDDAASPHLGYAAAHDRDTYVIGFDDGPGDCPGTRQHQALFGAPPQTYYRESLRLLHVLAALAGRAWPDRAALLQALRHERFSTPLGPITFDQGECHSVRNRLWRVGPQGLERWPDT
;
A
#
# COMPACT_ATOMS: atom_id res chain seq x y z
N MET A 1 23.61 -37.85 -5.76
CA MET A 1 22.65 -36.74 -5.93
C MET A 1 21.38 -37.16 -5.21
N ASN A 2 21.18 -36.72 -3.97
CA ASN A 2 20.02 -37.14 -3.16
C ASN A 2 18.79 -36.31 -3.54
N SER A 3 17.75 -36.99 -4.00
CA SER A 3 16.43 -36.47 -4.37
C SER A 3 15.46 -36.31 -3.18
N ASP A 4 15.96 -36.33 -1.94
CA ASP A 4 15.11 -36.43 -0.72
C ASP A 4 14.95 -35.11 0.07
N ASN A 5 15.42 -33.97 -0.44
CA ASN A 5 15.38 -32.68 0.27
C ASN A 5 14.31 -31.71 -0.29
N ALA A 6 13.19 -32.22 -0.81
CA ALA A 6 12.08 -31.39 -1.27
C ALA A 6 11.16 -31.01 -0.10
N TRP A 7 10.74 -29.73 0.02
CA TRP A 7 9.72 -29.24 0.97
C TRP A 7 8.53 -30.21 1.05
N PRO A 8 8.42 -31.06 2.08
CA PRO A 8 7.38 -32.09 2.10
C PRO A 8 6.08 -31.58 2.75
N ARG A 9 6.00 -30.27 3.03
CA ARG A 9 4.90 -29.64 3.75
C ARG A 9 4.25 -28.51 2.97
N PRO A 10 2.95 -28.24 3.20
CA PRO A 10 2.28 -27.00 2.81
C PRO A 10 3.14 -25.75 3.03
N LEU A 11 3.07 -24.80 2.08
CA LEU A 11 3.63 -23.46 2.28
C LEU A 11 2.96 -22.83 3.50
N GLN A 12 3.76 -22.41 4.48
CA GLN A 12 3.29 -21.75 5.70
C GLN A 12 3.29 -20.24 5.47
N VAL A 13 2.10 -19.66 5.29
CA VAL A 13 1.94 -18.23 5.04
C VAL A 13 1.36 -17.55 6.27
N GLY A 14 2.15 -16.66 6.87
CA GLY A 14 1.66 -15.72 7.86
C GLY A 14 0.91 -14.57 7.19
N VAL A 15 -0.15 -14.08 7.81
CA VAL A 15 -0.84 -12.86 7.42
C VAL A 15 -0.86 -11.94 8.63
N SER A 16 -0.38 -10.72 8.45
CA SER A 16 -0.43 -9.69 9.50
C SER A 16 -1.03 -8.38 8.99
N ALA A 17 -2.07 -7.92 9.67
CA ALA A 17 -2.74 -6.65 9.46
C ALA A 17 -3.59 -6.33 10.69
N VAL A 18 -4.25 -5.16 10.70
CA VAL A 18 -5.47 -4.98 11.49
C VAL A 18 -6.63 -5.60 10.72
N PHE A 19 -7.41 -6.48 11.36
CA PHE A 19 -8.50 -7.21 10.68
C PHE A 19 -9.90 -6.64 10.93
N ASP A 20 -10.01 -5.57 11.71
CA ASP A 20 -11.27 -4.88 11.94
C ASP A 20 -11.56 -3.85 10.81
N PRO A 21 -12.59 -4.09 9.97
CA PRO A 21 -12.98 -3.16 8.90
C PRO A 21 -13.58 -1.84 9.39
N ALA A 22 -13.96 -1.74 10.68
CA ALA A 22 -14.35 -0.48 11.30
C ALA A 22 -13.13 0.39 11.64
N VAL A 23 -11.95 -0.21 11.81
CA VAL A 23 -10.71 0.48 12.17
C VAL A 23 -9.91 0.90 10.94
N THR A 24 -9.81 0.03 9.92
CA THR A 24 -9.00 0.31 8.73
C THR A 24 -9.65 -0.17 7.42
N PRO A 25 -9.48 0.58 6.31
CA PRO A 25 -9.85 0.06 4.99
C PRO A 25 -9.08 -1.20 4.59
N HIS A 26 -7.84 -1.39 5.07
CA HIS A 26 -6.99 -2.53 4.74
C HIS A 26 -7.67 -3.88 5.02
N ALA A 27 -8.30 -4.00 6.20
CA ALA A 27 -9.00 -5.21 6.63
C ALA A 27 -10.04 -5.64 5.59
N ARG A 28 -10.95 -4.73 5.23
CA ARG A 28 -12.03 -5.02 4.28
C ARG A 28 -11.48 -5.38 2.91
N THR A 29 -10.55 -4.59 2.38
CA THR A 29 -10.10 -4.75 1.00
C THR A 29 -9.22 -5.99 0.83
N PHE A 30 -8.39 -6.29 1.83
CA PHE A 30 -7.61 -7.52 1.86
C PHE A 30 -8.48 -8.78 1.99
N LEU A 31 -9.45 -8.80 2.91
CA LEU A 31 -10.33 -9.97 3.07
C LEU A 31 -11.15 -10.23 1.80
N ARG A 32 -11.56 -9.19 1.07
CA ARG A 32 -12.20 -9.33 -0.23
C ARG A 32 -11.25 -9.85 -1.31
N ALA A 33 -10.00 -9.39 -1.33
CA ALA A 33 -8.97 -9.93 -2.22
C ALA A 33 -8.70 -11.41 -1.95
N MET A 34 -8.63 -11.81 -0.67
CA MET A 34 -8.49 -13.21 -0.26
C MET A 34 -9.67 -14.07 -0.71
N ALA A 35 -10.90 -13.57 -0.57
CA ALA A 35 -12.10 -14.29 -1.01
C ALA A 35 -12.10 -14.53 -2.54
N VAL A 36 -11.77 -13.50 -3.33
CA VAL A 36 -11.62 -13.63 -4.79
C VAL A 36 -10.50 -14.61 -5.12
N ALA A 37 -9.31 -14.43 -4.53
CA ALA A 37 -8.15 -15.26 -4.79
C ALA A 37 -8.40 -16.74 -4.46
N ARG A 38 -9.06 -17.07 -3.35
CA ARG A 38 -9.35 -18.46 -2.99
C ARG A 38 -10.36 -19.13 -3.94
N ASN A 39 -11.24 -18.36 -4.58
CA ASN A 39 -12.17 -18.87 -5.58
C ASN A 39 -11.47 -19.10 -6.94
N GLU A 40 -10.49 -18.27 -7.28
CA GLU A 40 -9.82 -18.31 -8.59
C GLU A 40 -8.52 -19.12 -8.59
N LEU A 41 -7.89 -19.34 -7.43
CA LEU A 41 -6.55 -19.92 -7.31
C LEU A 41 -6.56 -21.19 -6.45
N PRO A 42 -6.79 -22.37 -7.05
CA PRO A 42 -6.79 -23.65 -6.33
C PRO A 42 -5.50 -23.94 -5.56
N ALA A 43 -4.35 -23.42 -6.02
CA ALA A 43 -3.07 -23.60 -5.33
C ALA A 43 -3.09 -23.03 -3.89
N LEU A 44 -3.90 -21.99 -3.62
CA LEU A 44 -4.04 -21.43 -2.27
C LEU A 44 -4.75 -22.37 -1.29
N HIS A 45 -5.45 -23.40 -1.76
CA HIS A 45 -6.07 -24.41 -0.88
C HIS A 45 -5.03 -25.29 -0.18
N ARG A 46 -3.80 -25.34 -0.73
CA ARG A 46 -2.67 -26.09 -0.16
C ARG A 46 -1.84 -25.25 0.82
N VAL A 47 -2.14 -23.96 0.96
CA VAL A 47 -1.42 -23.06 1.89
C VAL A 47 -1.94 -23.28 3.29
N ARG A 48 -1.01 -23.39 4.26
CA ARG A 48 -1.35 -23.32 5.67
C ARG A 48 -1.24 -21.87 6.12
N TRP A 49 -2.35 -21.30 6.56
CA TRP A 49 -2.42 -19.90 6.93
C TRP A 49 -2.31 -19.70 8.45
N HIS A 50 -1.62 -18.65 8.87
CA HIS A 50 -1.65 -18.15 10.25
C HIS A 50 -1.88 -16.65 10.24
N TRP A 51 -2.88 -16.18 11.00
CA TRP A 51 -3.35 -14.80 10.96
C TRP A 51 -3.13 -14.16 12.32
N LEU A 52 -2.42 -13.03 12.38
CA LEU A 52 -2.15 -12.32 13.62
C LEU A 52 -2.38 -10.82 13.45
N ASP A 53 -3.09 -10.22 14.39
CA ASP A 53 -3.37 -8.79 14.39
C ASP A 53 -2.19 -8.01 14.97
N ASP A 54 -1.65 -7.07 14.19
CA ASP A 54 -0.52 -6.22 14.57
C ASP A 54 -0.92 -4.86 15.15
N GLY A 55 -2.22 -4.54 15.21
CA GLY A 55 -2.71 -3.26 15.72
C GLY A 55 -2.26 -2.04 14.91
N ALA A 56 -1.66 -2.24 13.73
CA ALA A 56 -0.93 -1.21 12.98
C ALA A 56 0.18 -0.53 13.82
N ASP A 57 0.71 -1.24 14.82
CA ASP A 57 1.62 -0.73 15.84
C ASP A 57 3.01 -1.37 15.71
N PRO A 58 4.12 -0.61 15.87
CA PRO A 58 5.47 -1.14 15.72
C PRO A 58 5.86 -2.18 16.78
N GLN A 59 5.49 -1.98 18.05
CA GLN A 59 5.83 -2.92 19.12
C GLN A 59 5.10 -4.24 18.90
N ARG A 60 3.80 -4.16 18.62
CA ARG A 60 2.97 -5.32 18.33
C ARG A 60 3.40 -6.01 17.02
N GLY A 61 3.78 -5.27 15.99
CA GLY A 61 4.36 -5.80 14.76
C GLY A 61 5.60 -6.67 15.01
N ALA A 62 6.52 -6.21 15.87
CA ALA A 62 7.69 -7.00 16.27
C ALA A 62 7.31 -8.26 17.08
N GLU A 63 6.27 -8.20 17.92
CA GLU A 63 5.74 -9.38 18.63
C GLU A 63 5.13 -10.40 17.69
N VAL A 64 4.35 -9.94 16.70
CA VAL A 64 3.78 -10.79 15.65
C VAL A 64 4.90 -11.46 14.85
N ALA A 65 5.96 -10.73 14.52
CA ALA A 65 7.11 -11.30 13.81
C ALA A 65 7.75 -12.46 14.57
N ARG A 66 7.98 -12.30 15.88
CA ARG A 66 8.50 -13.38 16.73
C ARG A 66 7.57 -14.60 16.76
N GLN A 67 6.25 -14.38 16.81
CA GLN A 67 5.27 -15.47 16.77
C GLN A 67 5.26 -16.20 15.43
N MET A 68 5.31 -15.48 14.30
CA MET A 68 5.38 -16.07 12.96
C MET A 68 6.67 -16.87 12.75
N ILE A 69 7.79 -16.37 13.27
CA ILE A 69 9.08 -17.10 13.26
C ILE A 69 8.96 -18.39 14.07
N ALA A 70 8.43 -18.32 15.30
CA ALA A 70 8.24 -19.49 16.16
C ALA A 70 7.27 -20.51 15.55
N TRP A 71 6.23 -20.05 14.85
CA TRP A 71 5.30 -20.89 14.11
C TRP A 71 5.92 -21.53 12.86
N GLY A 72 7.03 -20.97 12.37
CA GLY A 72 7.76 -21.49 11.23
C GLY A 72 7.21 -21.01 9.88
N ALA A 73 6.72 -19.76 9.81
CA ALA A 73 6.31 -19.14 8.55
C ALA A 73 7.44 -19.23 7.49
N ASP A 74 7.04 -19.39 6.23
CA ASP A 74 7.93 -19.38 5.07
C ASP A 74 7.88 -18.01 4.38
N VAL A 75 6.69 -17.42 4.37
CA VAL A 75 6.40 -16.08 3.84
C VAL A 75 5.39 -15.41 4.78
N VAL A 76 5.52 -14.10 4.97
CA VAL A 76 4.50 -13.28 5.61
C VAL A 76 3.93 -12.31 4.58
N LEU A 77 2.60 -12.27 4.46
CA LEU A 77 1.86 -11.27 3.70
C LEU A 77 1.33 -10.21 4.67
N GLY A 78 1.79 -8.98 4.49
CA GLY A 78 1.70 -7.93 5.48
C GLY A 78 3.09 -7.33 5.71
N HIS A 79 3.32 -6.54 6.74
CA HIS A 79 2.29 -5.83 7.47
C HIS A 79 1.69 -4.75 6.55
N PHE A 80 0.48 -4.29 6.84
CA PHE A 80 -0.15 -3.23 6.02
C PHE A 80 0.33 -1.84 6.45
N SER A 81 0.53 -1.62 7.75
CA SER A 81 1.12 -0.40 8.29
C SER A 81 2.63 -0.38 8.04
N SER A 82 3.14 0.77 7.58
CA SER A 82 4.57 1.04 7.46
C SER A 82 5.32 0.86 8.79
N ASP A 83 4.73 1.30 9.91
CA ASP A 83 5.36 1.23 11.23
C ASP A 83 5.52 -0.22 11.71
N ALA A 84 4.46 -1.02 11.57
CA ALA A 84 4.49 -2.45 11.91
C ALA A 84 5.44 -3.24 10.99
N ALA A 85 5.42 -2.94 9.69
CA ALA A 85 6.27 -3.61 8.70
C ALA A 85 7.76 -3.34 8.99
N LEU A 86 8.12 -2.10 9.31
CA LEU A 86 9.51 -1.69 9.54
C LEU A 86 10.08 -2.36 10.80
N ALA A 87 9.27 -2.51 11.85
CA ALA A 87 9.66 -3.22 13.06
C ALA A 87 9.81 -4.74 12.86
N ALA A 88 9.03 -5.33 11.94
CA ALA A 88 9.00 -6.76 11.69
C ALA A 88 10.04 -7.24 10.66
N ALA A 89 10.30 -6.45 9.61
CA ALA A 89 11.19 -6.79 8.50
C ALA A 89 12.57 -7.35 8.92
N PRO A 90 13.35 -6.71 9.83
CA PRO A 90 14.65 -7.22 10.22
C PRO A 90 14.59 -8.55 10.98
N LEU A 91 13.50 -8.81 11.73
CA LEU A 91 13.32 -10.09 12.43
C LEU A 91 13.04 -11.22 11.44
N TYR A 92 12.20 -10.98 10.45
CA TYR A 92 11.97 -11.93 9.36
C TYR A 92 13.23 -12.19 8.55
N ARG A 93 14.02 -11.15 8.29
CA ARG A 93 15.31 -11.26 7.58
C ARG A 93 16.26 -12.22 8.28
N GLN A 94 16.38 -12.13 9.61
CA GLN A 94 17.24 -13.01 10.40
C GLN A 94 16.79 -14.50 10.36
N ALA A 95 15.54 -14.77 9.99
CA ALA A 95 14.96 -16.10 9.91
C ALA A 95 14.76 -16.61 8.46
N ASP A 96 15.31 -15.89 7.47
CA ASP A 96 15.13 -16.11 6.03
C ASP A 96 13.65 -16.12 5.59
N ILE A 97 12.80 -15.35 6.25
CA ILE A 97 11.37 -15.26 5.94
C ILE A 97 11.14 -14.06 5.02
N ALA A 98 10.53 -14.32 3.86
CA ALA A 98 10.12 -13.28 2.93
C ALA A 98 8.93 -12.48 3.49
N LEU A 99 8.97 -11.16 3.35
CA LEU A 99 7.87 -10.25 3.70
C LEU A 99 7.29 -9.62 2.43
N LEU A 100 6.02 -9.88 2.15
CA LEU A 100 5.29 -9.29 1.02
C LEU A 100 4.39 -8.16 1.53
N THR A 101 4.69 -6.89 1.23
CA THR A 101 3.91 -5.75 1.75
C THR A 101 2.92 -5.21 0.71
N PRO A 102 1.60 -5.32 0.94
CA PRO A 102 0.58 -4.82 0.00
C PRO A 102 0.30 -3.31 0.12
N ALA A 103 0.66 -2.68 1.25
CA ALA A 103 0.26 -1.30 1.55
C ALA A 103 1.35 -0.45 2.21
N ALA A 104 2.38 -1.04 2.81
CA ALA A 104 3.42 -0.29 3.50
C ALA A 104 4.37 0.43 2.50
N THR A 105 4.34 1.75 2.49
CA THR A 105 4.97 2.61 1.47
C THR A 105 6.33 3.19 1.86
N VAL A 106 6.74 3.10 3.13
CA VAL A 106 7.96 3.74 3.62
C VAL A 106 9.20 3.20 2.92
N ASP A 107 10.07 4.10 2.45
CA ASP A 107 11.23 3.76 1.63
C ASP A 107 12.27 2.87 2.33
N ALA A 108 12.36 2.97 3.67
CA ALA A 108 13.33 2.18 4.44
C ALA A 108 13.04 0.67 4.39
N LEU A 109 11.82 0.25 4.05
CA LEU A 109 11.45 -1.17 4.05
C LEU A 109 12.27 -2.01 3.08
N THR A 110 12.51 -1.53 1.87
CA THR A 110 13.21 -2.27 0.82
C THR A 110 14.73 -2.20 0.95
N GLN A 111 15.24 -1.54 2.00
CA GLN A 111 16.63 -1.74 2.44
C GLN A 111 16.83 -3.15 3.03
N HIS A 112 15.74 -3.81 3.43
CA HIS A 112 15.74 -5.21 3.83
C HIS A 112 15.48 -6.11 2.60
N ASP A 113 16.50 -6.85 2.18
CA ASP A 113 16.47 -7.77 1.02
C ASP A 113 15.49 -8.96 1.10
N ASN A 114 14.80 -9.15 2.23
CA ASN A 114 13.72 -10.11 2.37
C ASN A 114 12.33 -9.49 2.10
N VAL A 115 12.27 -8.18 1.84
CA VAL A 115 11.02 -7.45 1.58
C VAL A 115 10.76 -7.33 0.10
N MET A 116 9.54 -7.69 -0.31
CA MET A 116 9.01 -7.47 -1.65
C MET A 116 7.72 -6.66 -1.55
N ARG A 117 7.79 -5.39 -1.92
CA ARG A 117 6.70 -4.43 -1.85
C ARG A 117 5.82 -4.48 -3.09
N GLY A 118 4.52 -4.68 -2.87
CA GLY A 118 3.50 -4.75 -3.89
C GLY A 118 2.78 -3.43 -4.21
N CYS A 119 3.12 -2.33 -3.53
CA CYS A 119 2.56 -0.99 -3.72
C CYS A 119 3.64 0.05 -4.11
N ALA A 120 3.23 1.27 -4.43
CA ALA A 120 4.16 2.38 -4.69
C ALA A 120 4.86 2.85 -3.41
N CYS A 121 6.09 3.34 -3.55
CA CYS A 121 6.83 3.98 -2.45
C CYS A 121 6.37 5.41 -2.18
N ASP A 122 6.74 5.91 -1.00
CA ASP A 122 6.74 7.33 -0.67
C ASP A 122 7.57 8.17 -1.65
N ARG A 123 8.80 7.76 -2.02
CA ARG A 123 9.60 8.50 -3.03
C ARG A 123 8.92 8.59 -4.40
N GLN A 124 8.21 7.54 -4.82
CA GLN A 124 7.49 7.53 -6.09
C GLN A 124 6.26 8.44 -6.00
N LEU A 125 5.51 8.37 -4.90
CA LEU A 125 4.37 9.24 -4.62
C LEU A 125 4.78 10.71 -4.60
N ALA A 126 5.86 11.04 -3.90
CA ALA A 126 6.40 12.40 -3.87
C ALA A 126 6.83 12.88 -5.27
N ALA A 127 7.52 12.05 -6.06
CA ALA A 127 7.88 12.39 -7.43
C ALA A 127 6.65 12.67 -8.31
N ASP A 128 5.65 11.79 -8.27
CA ASP A 128 4.41 11.92 -9.06
C ASP A 128 3.61 13.16 -8.65
N LEU A 129 3.53 13.42 -7.34
CA LEU A 129 2.88 14.61 -6.79
C LEU A 129 3.55 15.89 -7.28
N LEU A 130 4.86 16.01 -7.09
CA LEU A 130 5.59 17.24 -7.43
C LEU A 130 5.57 17.52 -8.93
N ALA A 131 5.68 16.48 -9.76
CA ALA A 131 5.54 16.61 -11.22
C ALA A 131 4.15 17.17 -11.60
N TRP A 132 3.09 16.69 -10.96
CA TRP A 132 1.74 17.21 -11.19
C TRP A 132 1.58 18.66 -10.70
N LEU A 133 2.13 19.02 -9.54
CA LEU A 133 2.10 20.38 -9.00
C LEU A 133 2.84 21.38 -9.91
N GLN A 134 3.98 20.97 -10.48
CA GLN A 134 4.71 21.78 -11.45
C GLN A 134 3.89 22.03 -12.72
N GLY A 135 3.17 21.02 -13.22
CA GLY A 135 2.23 21.18 -14.34
C GLY A 135 1.07 22.13 -14.04
N ARG A 136 0.77 22.38 -12.76
CA ARG A 136 -0.20 23.38 -12.29
C ARG A 136 0.40 24.77 -12.07
N HIS A 137 1.71 24.91 -12.24
CA HIS A 137 2.46 26.12 -11.88
C HIS A 137 2.31 26.53 -10.41
N TRP A 138 2.06 25.56 -9.50
CA TRP A 138 2.06 25.81 -8.06
C TRP A 138 3.48 25.63 -7.53
N GLN A 139 4.11 26.75 -7.17
CA GLN A 139 5.50 26.83 -6.72
C GLN A 139 5.63 27.02 -5.21
N ARG A 140 4.65 27.62 -4.55
CA ARG A 140 4.63 27.83 -3.09
C ARG A 140 3.74 26.80 -2.42
N LEU A 141 4.35 25.90 -1.66
CA LEU A 141 3.69 24.76 -1.03
C LEU A 141 3.66 24.94 0.48
N HIS A 142 2.53 24.72 1.12
CA HIS A 142 2.50 24.46 2.56
C HIS A 142 2.33 22.96 2.76
N ILE A 143 3.22 22.34 3.54
CA ILE A 143 3.27 20.90 3.74
C ILE A 143 3.09 20.64 5.23
N ASP A 144 2.08 19.83 5.55
CA ASP A 144 1.72 19.44 6.92
C ASP A 144 1.42 17.95 6.98
N ALA A 145 1.32 17.38 8.18
CA ALA A 145 1.07 15.96 8.39
C ALA A 145 0.25 15.66 9.65
N ASP A 146 -0.25 14.43 9.77
CA ASP A 146 -0.75 13.92 11.04
C ASP A 146 0.41 13.54 11.99
N ASP A 147 0.10 13.25 13.25
CA ASP A 147 1.11 12.88 14.26
C ASP A 147 1.74 11.49 14.06
N SER A 148 1.40 10.78 12.98
CA SER A 148 1.95 9.43 12.74
C SER A 148 3.38 9.52 12.20
N ALA A 149 4.22 8.55 12.57
CA ALA A 149 5.59 8.48 12.07
C ALA A 149 5.64 8.41 10.53
N HIS A 150 4.71 7.66 9.92
CA HIS A 150 4.54 7.61 8.48
C HIS A 150 4.17 8.97 7.86
N GLY A 151 3.15 9.66 8.38
CA GLY A 151 2.73 10.97 7.88
C GLY A 151 3.86 12.01 7.94
N GLN A 152 4.57 12.06 9.07
CA GLN A 152 5.72 12.93 9.27
C GLN A 152 6.88 12.59 8.31
N ALA A 153 7.18 11.30 8.11
CA ALA A 153 8.23 10.87 7.19
C ALA A 153 7.89 11.21 5.73
N LEU A 154 6.64 11.03 5.33
CA LEU A 154 6.18 11.35 3.97
C LEU A 154 6.19 12.87 3.72
N ALA A 155 5.71 13.68 4.67
CA ALA A 155 5.79 15.14 4.56
C ALA A 155 7.25 15.62 4.44
N ALA A 156 8.16 15.07 5.25
CA ALA A 156 9.59 15.38 5.16
C ALA A 156 10.19 14.97 3.81
N ALA A 157 9.81 13.80 3.27
CA ALA A 157 10.26 13.34 1.96
C ALA A 157 9.77 14.28 0.83
N ILE A 158 8.49 14.66 0.85
CA ILE A 158 7.90 15.62 -0.10
C ILE A 158 8.61 16.97 0.00
N ALA A 159 8.84 17.49 1.22
CA ALA A 159 9.50 18.77 1.43
C ALA A 159 10.94 18.79 0.90
N ARG A 160 11.72 17.73 1.18
CA ARG A 160 13.08 17.59 0.67
C ARG A 160 13.11 17.57 -0.85
N GLN A 161 12.29 16.73 -1.48
CA GLN A 161 12.27 16.61 -2.93
C GLN A 161 11.70 17.86 -3.62
N ALA A 162 10.73 18.55 -2.99
CA ALA A 162 10.23 19.84 -3.45
C ALA A 162 11.36 20.88 -3.52
N SER A 163 12.18 20.97 -2.47
CA SER A 163 13.34 21.85 -2.43
C SER A 163 14.37 21.52 -3.52
N GLU A 164 14.65 20.24 -3.77
CA GLU A 164 15.55 19.78 -4.84
C GLU A 164 15.04 20.17 -6.23
N GLN A 165 13.72 20.26 -6.40
CA GLN A 165 13.06 20.65 -7.64
C GLN A 165 12.76 22.16 -7.74
N GLY A 166 13.27 22.97 -6.79
CA GLY A 166 13.11 24.43 -6.79
C GLY A 166 11.71 24.93 -6.38
N LEU A 167 10.86 24.07 -5.81
CA LEU A 167 9.58 24.45 -5.22
C LEU A 167 9.82 25.01 -3.81
N LYS A 168 9.12 26.09 -3.46
CA LYS A 168 9.30 26.80 -2.19
C LYS A 168 8.30 26.33 -1.15
N GLN A 169 8.78 25.70 -0.09
CA GLN A 169 7.96 25.49 1.11
C GLN A 169 7.73 26.84 1.83
N VAL A 170 6.50 27.08 2.28
CA VAL A 170 6.12 28.23 3.10
C VAL A 170 5.56 27.77 4.44
N GLU A 171 5.87 28.50 5.50
CA GLU A 171 5.46 28.15 6.86
C GLU A 171 3.94 28.31 7.05
N MET A 172 3.39 29.41 6.53
CA MET A 172 2.00 29.74 6.74
C MET A 172 1.12 29.34 5.55
N PRO A 173 -0.02 28.66 5.76
CA PRO A 173 -0.95 28.27 4.70
C PRO A 173 -1.35 29.42 3.77
N GLU A 174 -1.52 30.64 4.29
CA GLU A 174 -1.92 31.80 3.50
C GLU A 174 -0.92 32.23 2.42
N GLN A 175 0.35 31.87 2.58
CA GLN A 175 1.41 32.18 1.63
C GLN A 175 1.49 31.15 0.48
N ALA A 176 0.79 30.02 0.64
CA ALA A 176 0.84 28.89 -0.28
C ALA A 176 -0.15 29.03 -1.43
N GLU A 177 0.22 28.47 -2.58
CA GLU A 177 -0.67 28.23 -3.71
C GLU A 177 -1.45 26.93 -3.52
N VAL A 178 -0.85 25.98 -2.81
CA VAL A 178 -1.42 24.67 -2.49
C VAL A 178 -0.95 24.19 -1.14
N GLU A 179 -1.85 23.54 -0.42
CA GLU A 179 -1.55 22.85 0.83
C GLU A 179 -1.48 21.34 0.55
N ILE A 180 -0.52 20.66 1.16
CA ILE A 180 -0.33 19.22 1.10
C ILE A 180 -0.44 18.70 2.53
N TYR A 181 -1.31 17.71 2.75
CA TYR A 181 -1.47 17.07 4.05
C TYR A 181 -1.20 15.57 3.95
N ALA A 182 -0.11 15.13 4.59
CA ALA A 182 0.30 13.73 4.63
C ALA A 182 -0.23 13.05 5.89
N GLY A 183 -1.13 12.09 5.74
CA GLY A 183 -1.66 11.43 6.93
C GLY A 183 -2.72 10.38 6.64
N ARG A 184 -3.11 9.68 7.70
CA ARG A 184 -4.10 8.62 7.64
C ARG A 184 -5.49 9.16 7.29
N LEU A 185 -6.37 8.27 6.83
CA LEU A 185 -7.71 8.62 6.37
C LEU A 185 -8.50 9.53 7.32
N LYS A 186 -8.54 9.20 8.62
CA LYS A 186 -9.32 9.96 9.61
C LYS A 186 -8.75 11.37 9.82
N PRO A 187 -7.47 11.55 10.18
CA PRO A 187 -6.85 12.88 10.26
C PRO A 187 -6.98 13.70 8.96
N SER A 188 -6.75 13.08 7.80
CA SER A 188 -6.87 13.75 6.49
C SER A 188 -8.29 14.28 6.24
N ARG A 189 -9.31 13.49 6.60
CA ARG A 189 -10.71 13.92 6.52
C ARG A 189 -11.02 15.05 7.51
N GLU A 190 -10.55 14.95 8.75
CA GLU A 190 -10.78 15.96 9.79
C GLU A 190 -10.12 17.29 9.43
N HIS A 191 -8.87 17.26 8.94
CA HIS A 191 -8.13 18.41 8.45
C HIS A 191 -8.89 19.10 7.29
N TRP A 192 -9.29 18.33 6.27
CA TRP A 192 -10.05 18.83 5.13
C TRP A 192 -11.37 19.50 5.56
N GLN A 193 -12.16 18.83 6.42
CA GLN A 193 -13.44 19.36 6.89
C GLN A 193 -13.27 20.61 7.77
N ALA A 194 -12.24 20.66 8.62
CA ALA A 194 -11.93 21.83 9.42
C ALA A 194 -11.63 23.05 8.54
N ARG A 195 -10.81 22.88 7.50
CA ARG A 195 -10.47 23.96 6.55
C ARG A 195 -11.68 24.50 5.81
N ARG A 196 -12.57 23.62 5.35
CA ARG A 196 -13.81 24.04 4.68
C ARG A 196 -14.78 24.75 5.62
N ARG A 197 -14.90 24.30 6.88
CA ARG A 197 -15.67 25.02 7.91
C ARG A 197 -15.10 26.40 8.23
N ALA A 198 -13.77 26.55 8.18
CA ALA A 198 -13.09 27.84 8.31
C ALA A 198 -13.17 28.73 7.05
N GLY A 199 -13.85 28.28 6.00
CA GLY A 199 -14.05 29.05 4.76
C GLY A 199 -12.88 29.01 3.77
N SER A 200 -11.83 28.24 4.03
CA SER A 200 -10.70 28.13 3.10
C SER A 200 -11.10 27.39 1.83
N ARG A 201 -10.82 28.00 0.67
CA ARG A 201 -10.95 27.39 -0.66
C ARG A 201 -9.61 27.10 -1.34
N ARG A 202 -8.49 27.31 -0.63
CA ARG A 202 -7.16 27.07 -1.22
C ARG A 202 -7.03 25.59 -1.61
N PRO A 203 -6.39 25.29 -2.76
CA PRO A 203 -6.09 23.94 -3.17
C PRO A 203 -5.48 23.09 -2.05
N LEU A 204 -5.98 21.87 -1.93
CA LEU A 204 -5.52 20.87 -0.97
C LEU A 204 -5.22 19.58 -1.70
N VAL A 205 -4.06 18.98 -1.42
CA VAL A 205 -3.74 17.61 -1.83
C VAL A 205 -3.58 16.75 -0.57
N LEU A 206 -4.34 15.67 -0.50
CA LEU A 206 -4.20 14.63 0.53
C LEU A 206 -3.40 13.44 -0.04
N THR A 207 -2.73 12.69 0.83
CA THR A 207 -1.94 11.51 0.43
C THR A 207 -2.76 10.22 0.39
N ASP A 208 -2.10 9.10 0.11
CA ASP A 208 -2.62 7.82 -0.33
C ASP A 208 -3.72 7.21 0.54
N ASP A 209 -3.60 7.30 1.86
CA ASP A 209 -4.63 6.82 2.79
C ASP A 209 -5.98 7.54 2.63
N ALA A 210 -5.98 8.77 2.14
CA ALA A 210 -7.19 9.53 1.85
C ALA A 210 -7.86 9.09 0.54
N ALA A 211 -7.22 8.25 -0.29
CA ALA A 211 -7.79 7.70 -1.52
C ALA A 211 -8.82 6.62 -1.18
N SER A 212 -9.91 7.02 -0.52
CA SER A 212 -10.92 6.13 0.03
C SER A 212 -12.31 6.73 -0.14
N PRO A 213 -13.34 5.92 -0.45
CA PRO A 213 -14.73 6.38 -0.45
C PRO A 213 -15.18 6.98 0.90
N HIS A 214 -14.47 6.65 1.99
CA HIS A 214 -14.75 7.13 3.35
C HIS A 214 -14.19 8.53 3.66
N LEU A 215 -13.43 9.12 2.73
CA LEU A 215 -13.02 10.52 2.83
C LEU A 215 -14.24 11.45 2.83
N GLY A 216 -15.23 11.14 1.98
CA GLY A 216 -16.46 11.91 1.82
C GLY A 216 -16.61 12.48 0.41
N TYR A 217 -17.51 13.46 0.28
CA TYR A 217 -17.86 14.11 -0.99
C TYR A 217 -17.81 15.63 -0.83
N ALA A 218 -17.49 16.32 -1.93
CA ALA A 218 -17.43 17.77 -1.97
C ALA A 218 -18.55 18.33 -2.85
N ALA A 219 -19.03 19.53 -2.54
CA ALA A 219 -20.00 20.20 -3.41
C ALA A 219 -19.38 20.48 -4.79
N ALA A 220 -20.21 20.60 -5.84
CA ALA A 220 -19.71 20.79 -7.20
C ALA A 220 -18.85 22.06 -7.40
N HIS A 221 -18.95 23.03 -6.49
CA HIS A 221 -18.15 24.26 -6.48
C HIS A 221 -16.89 24.18 -5.61
N ASP A 222 -16.70 23.09 -4.86
CA ASP A 222 -15.50 22.80 -4.07
C ASP A 222 -14.66 21.75 -4.79
N ARG A 223 -13.99 22.19 -5.85
CA ARG A 223 -13.24 21.33 -6.80
C ARG A 223 -11.72 21.39 -6.62
N ASP A 224 -11.28 22.05 -5.56
CA ASP A 224 -9.87 22.31 -5.26
C ASP A 224 -9.35 21.38 -4.16
N THR A 225 -9.95 20.19 -4.02
CA THR A 225 -9.43 19.11 -3.17
C THR A 225 -9.06 17.94 -4.04
N TYR A 226 -7.82 17.49 -3.89
CA TYR A 226 -7.24 16.38 -4.62
C TYR A 226 -6.69 15.35 -3.67
N VAL A 227 -6.53 14.14 -4.17
CA VAL A 227 -5.87 13.05 -3.47
C VAL A 227 -4.88 12.41 -4.42
N ILE A 228 -3.68 12.07 -3.95
CA ILE A 228 -2.73 11.20 -4.66
C ILE A 228 -2.55 9.91 -3.87
N GLY A 229 -2.40 8.78 -4.55
CA GLY A 229 -2.41 7.45 -3.94
C GLY A 229 -2.43 6.32 -4.97
N PHE A 230 -2.75 5.10 -4.56
CA PHE A 230 -2.56 3.92 -5.42
C PHE A 230 -3.53 3.84 -6.60
N ASP A 231 -2.98 3.63 -7.79
CA ASP A 231 -3.76 3.47 -9.02
C ASP A 231 -4.73 2.28 -8.92
N ASP A 232 -6.01 2.56 -9.17
CA ASP A 232 -7.10 1.57 -9.17
C ASP A 232 -7.18 0.78 -10.50
N GLY A 233 -6.28 1.07 -11.45
CA GLY A 233 -6.04 0.38 -12.72
C GLY A 233 -7.23 0.30 -13.67
N PRO A 234 -7.19 -0.62 -14.66
CA PRO A 234 -8.29 -0.80 -15.58
C PRO A 234 -9.52 -1.25 -14.79
N GLY A 235 -10.63 -0.53 -14.97
CA GLY A 235 -11.87 -0.80 -14.23
C GLY A 235 -12.45 -2.18 -14.53
N ASP A 236 -12.21 -2.71 -15.73
CA ASP A 236 -12.69 -4.02 -16.15
C ASP A 236 -11.54 -5.01 -16.41
N CYS A 237 -11.30 -5.90 -15.45
CA CYS A 237 -10.41 -7.05 -15.57
C CYS A 237 -11.03 -8.25 -14.82
N PRO A 238 -10.55 -9.50 -15.03
CA PRO A 238 -11.13 -10.67 -14.36
C PRO A 238 -11.28 -10.49 -12.83
N GLY A 239 -10.22 -10.03 -12.16
CA GLY A 239 -10.25 -9.78 -10.73
C GLY A 239 -11.23 -8.68 -10.27
N THR A 240 -11.50 -7.64 -11.07
CA THR A 240 -12.49 -6.61 -10.71
C THR A 240 -13.92 -7.11 -10.96
N ARG A 241 -14.15 -7.86 -12.05
CA ARG A 241 -15.44 -8.50 -12.32
C ARG A 241 -15.83 -9.50 -11.25
N GLN A 242 -14.89 -10.32 -10.79
CA GLN A 242 -15.16 -11.28 -9.72
C GLN A 242 -15.44 -10.59 -8.39
N HIS A 243 -14.70 -9.52 -8.07
CA HIS A 243 -15.03 -8.69 -6.91
C HIS A 243 -16.45 -8.11 -7.01
N GLN A 244 -16.82 -7.55 -8.17
CA GLN A 244 -18.17 -7.01 -8.40
C GLN A 244 -19.24 -8.10 -8.26
N ALA A 245 -19.00 -9.30 -8.79
CA ALA A 245 -19.93 -10.42 -8.70
C ALA A 245 -20.14 -10.90 -7.26
N LEU A 246 -19.09 -10.94 -6.44
CA LEU A 246 -19.17 -11.39 -5.05
C LEU A 246 -19.70 -10.33 -4.08
N PHE A 247 -19.40 -9.04 -4.32
CA PHE A 247 -19.64 -7.98 -3.34
C PHE A 247 -20.59 -6.87 -3.80
N GLY A 248 -21.06 -6.90 -5.06
CA GLY A 248 -21.98 -5.92 -5.60
C GLY A 248 -21.43 -4.49 -5.69
N ALA A 249 -20.12 -4.31 -5.54
CA ALA A 249 -19.46 -3.00 -5.52
C ALA A 249 -18.07 -3.08 -6.16
N PRO A 250 -17.56 -1.96 -6.71
CA PRO A 250 -16.21 -1.92 -7.25
C PRO A 250 -15.16 -2.14 -6.15
N PRO A 251 -13.98 -2.67 -6.51
CA PRO A 251 -12.87 -2.79 -5.57
C PRO A 251 -12.39 -1.42 -5.10
N GLN A 252 -11.85 -1.39 -3.89
CA GLN A 252 -11.29 -0.20 -3.26
C GLN A 252 -9.77 -0.35 -3.11
N THR A 253 -9.10 0.71 -2.66
CA THR A 253 -7.66 0.80 -2.43
C THR A 253 -7.11 -0.42 -1.67
N TYR A 254 -5.90 -0.85 -2.01
CA TYR A 254 -5.22 -2.05 -1.50
C TYR A 254 -5.75 -3.40 -2.02
N TYR A 255 -6.95 -3.46 -2.64
CA TYR A 255 -7.47 -4.71 -3.19
C TYR A 255 -6.55 -5.29 -4.27
N ARG A 256 -6.06 -4.43 -5.17
CA ARG A 256 -5.29 -4.84 -6.35
C ARG A 256 -3.90 -5.33 -5.95
N GLU A 257 -3.24 -4.59 -5.08
CA GLU A 257 -1.93 -4.90 -4.52
C GLU A 257 -2.01 -6.22 -3.76
N SER A 258 -3.04 -6.39 -2.93
CA SER A 258 -3.33 -7.64 -2.22
C SER A 258 -3.56 -8.80 -3.18
N LEU A 259 -4.40 -8.63 -4.20
CA LEU A 259 -4.70 -9.69 -5.17
C LEU A 259 -3.45 -10.10 -5.94
N ARG A 260 -2.62 -9.14 -6.39
CA ARG A 260 -1.33 -9.42 -7.06
C ARG A 260 -0.42 -10.28 -6.19
N LEU A 261 -0.25 -9.93 -4.92
CA LEU A 261 0.59 -10.70 -4.00
C LEU A 261 -0.02 -12.07 -3.67
N LEU A 262 -1.34 -12.22 -3.68
CA LEU A 262 -1.99 -13.53 -3.57
C LEU A 262 -1.74 -14.43 -4.79
N HIS A 263 -1.65 -13.85 -5.99
CA HIS A 263 -1.20 -14.58 -7.18
C HIS A 263 0.27 -15.03 -7.07
N VAL A 264 1.15 -14.17 -6.52
CA VAL A 264 2.54 -14.55 -6.21
C VAL A 264 2.55 -15.73 -5.23
N LEU A 265 1.81 -15.65 -4.12
CA LEU A 265 1.70 -16.75 -3.16
C LEU A 265 1.15 -18.05 -3.78
N ALA A 266 0.16 -17.95 -4.67
CA ALA A 266 -0.37 -19.12 -5.38
C ALA A 266 0.71 -19.78 -6.27
N ALA A 267 1.53 -18.98 -6.95
CA ALA A 267 2.64 -19.48 -7.75
C ALA A 267 3.75 -20.12 -6.89
N LEU A 268 3.99 -19.59 -5.68
CA LEU A 268 4.92 -20.21 -4.72
C LEU A 268 4.36 -21.53 -4.18
N ALA A 269 3.07 -21.58 -3.84
CA ALA A 269 2.39 -22.78 -3.33
C ALA A 269 2.21 -23.88 -4.40
N GLY A 270 2.31 -23.51 -5.68
CA GLY A 270 2.20 -24.44 -6.80
C GLY A 270 3.40 -25.38 -6.98
N ARG A 271 4.53 -25.13 -6.29
CA ARG A 271 5.78 -25.90 -6.43
C ARG A 271 6.46 -26.16 -5.09
N ALA A 272 7.40 -27.10 -5.08
CA ALA A 272 8.24 -27.39 -3.93
C ALA A 272 9.51 -26.52 -3.93
N TRP A 273 10.04 -26.25 -2.74
CA TRP A 273 11.25 -25.45 -2.51
C TRP A 273 12.29 -26.27 -1.73
N PRO A 274 13.59 -26.14 -2.00
CA PRO A 274 14.59 -26.82 -1.17
C PRO A 274 14.69 -26.20 0.23
N ASP A 275 14.66 -24.87 0.30
CA ASP A 275 14.71 -24.07 1.53
C ASP A 275 14.03 -22.70 1.37
N ARG A 276 13.97 -21.92 2.47
CA ARG A 276 13.44 -20.55 2.43
C ARG A 276 14.32 -19.61 1.61
N ALA A 277 15.64 -19.85 1.57
CA ALA A 277 16.57 -19.02 0.83
C ALA A 277 16.31 -19.11 -0.69
N ALA A 278 16.06 -20.31 -1.22
CA ALA A 278 15.68 -20.52 -2.61
C ALA A 278 14.32 -19.89 -2.95
N LEU A 279 13.35 -19.96 -2.03
CA LEU A 279 12.07 -19.28 -2.18
C LEU A 279 12.27 -17.76 -2.25
N LEU A 280 13.07 -17.19 -1.34
CA LEU A 280 13.38 -15.76 -1.33
C LEU A 280 14.13 -15.34 -2.60
N GLN A 281 15.08 -16.17 -3.07
CA GLN A 281 15.78 -15.93 -4.32
C GLN A 281 14.81 -15.89 -5.51
N ALA A 282 13.83 -16.80 -5.57
CA ALA A 282 12.82 -16.77 -6.62
C ALA A 282 11.97 -15.50 -6.57
N LEU A 283 11.54 -15.08 -5.38
CA LEU A 283 10.81 -13.81 -5.21
C LEU A 283 11.60 -12.60 -5.73
N ARG A 284 12.94 -12.61 -5.58
CA ARG A 284 13.82 -11.51 -5.99
C ARG A 284 14.14 -11.47 -7.49
N HIS A 285 14.01 -12.58 -8.22
CA HIS A 285 14.52 -12.67 -9.60
C HIS A 285 13.50 -13.17 -10.61
N GLU A 286 12.46 -13.88 -10.17
CA GLU A 286 11.45 -14.41 -11.06
C GLU A 286 10.35 -13.40 -11.39
N ARG A 287 9.69 -13.66 -12.52
CA ARG A 287 8.50 -12.95 -12.95
C ARG A 287 7.26 -13.79 -12.66
N PHE A 288 6.29 -13.19 -11.98
CA PHE A 288 5.02 -13.85 -11.67
C PHE A 288 3.88 -13.25 -12.51
N SER A 289 3.02 -14.12 -13.05
CA SER A 289 1.87 -13.70 -13.85
C SER A 289 0.66 -13.42 -12.97
N THR A 290 -0.01 -12.28 -13.17
CA THR A 290 -1.26 -11.93 -12.49
C THR A 290 -2.31 -11.40 -13.50
N PRO A 291 -3.62 -11.44 -13.19
CA PRO A 291 -4.69 -10.86 -14.01
C PRO A 291 -4.57 -9.34 -14.19
N LEU A 292 -3.73 -8.69 -13.38
CA LEU A 292 -3.46 -7.26 -13.40
C LEU A 292 -2.13 -6.91 -14.08
N GLY A 293 -1.55 -7.87 -14.79
CA GLY A 293 -0.23 -7.78 -15.42
C GLY A 293 0.86 -8.55 -14.65
N PRO A 294 2.03 -8.76 -15.26
CA PRO A 294 3.16 -9.41 -14.61
C PRO A 294 3.68 -8.56 -13.43
N ILE A 295 4.23 -9.24 -12.43
CA ILE A 295 4.96 -8.64 -11.32
C ILE A 295 6.38 -9.19 -11.28
N THR A 296 7.34 -8.29 -11.12
CA THR A 296 8.76 -8.54 -10.85
C THR A 296 9.17 -7.58 -9.75
N PHE A 297 10.07 -8.00 -8.88
CA PHE A 297 10.63 -7.15 -7.85
C PHE A 297 12.08 -6.83 -8.20
N ASP A 298 12.41 -5.56 -8.31
CA ASP A 298 13.80 -5.09 -8.43
C ASP A 298 14.19 -4.41 -7.12
N GLN A 299 15.23 -4.93 -6.46
CA GLN A 299 15.60 -4.51 -5.09
C GLN A 299 14.41 -4.46 -4.12
N GLY A 300 13.48 -5.41 -4.25
CA GLY A 300 12.26 -5.47 -3.43
C GLY A 300 11.10 -4.60 -3.92
N GLU A 301 11.25 -3.85 -5.01
CA GLU A 301 10.24 -2.91 -5.53
C GLU A 301 9.48 -3.47 -6.73
N CYS A 302 8.15 -3.34 -6.71
CA CYS A 302 7.34 -3.66 -7.87
C CYS A 302 7.30 -2.47 -8.85
N HIS A 303 7.78 -2.64 -10.09
CA HIS A 303 7.79 -1.56 -11.10
C HIS A 303 6.43 -1.32 -11.79
N SER A 304 5.47 -2.24 -11.64
CA SER A 304 4.16 -2.15 -12.32
C SER A 304 3.07 -1.48 -11.47
N VAL A 305 3.44 -0.94 -10.31
CA VAL A 305 2.57 -0.10 -9.47
C VAL A 305 2.70 1.35 -9.89
N ARG A 306 1.60 2.09 -9.77
CA ARG A 306 1.55 3.52 -10.12
C ARG A 306 0.72 4.24 -9.08
N ASN A 307 0.96 5.53 -8.96
CA ASN A 307 0.03 6.41 -8.29
C ASN A 307 -0.97 6.99 -9.31
N ARG A 308 -2.10 7.47 -8.80
CA ARG A 308 -3.12 8.20 -9.54
C ARG A 308 -3.52 9.42 -8.73
N LEU A 309 -3.97 10.47 -9.41
CA LEU A 309 -4.68 11.56 -8.76
C LEU A 309 -6.20 11.40 -8.89
N TRP A 310 -6.89 11.81 -7.84
CA TRP A 310 -8.33 11.98 -7.81
C TRP A 310 -8.67 13.41 -7.42
N ARG A 311 -9.84 13.86 -7.87
CA ARG A 311 -10.50 15.06 -7.34
C ARG A 311 -11.65 14.62 -6.45
N VAL A 312 -11.82 15.28 -5.30
CA VAL A 312 -13.02 15.10 -4.48
C VAL A 312 -14.18 15.84 -5.14
N GLY A 313 -15.24 15.12 -5.49
CA GLY A 313 -16.42 15.65 -6.16
C GLY A 313 -17.73 15.26 -5.47
N PRO A 314 -18.88 15.57 -6.09
CA PRO A 314 -20.22 15.33 -5.52
C PRO A 314 -20.54 13.87 -5.25
N GLN A 315 -19.86 12.94 -5.93
CA GLN A 315 -20.03 11.50 -5.77
C GLN A 315 -18.85 10.84 -5.04
N GLY A 316 -17.95 11.64 -4.44
CA GLY A 316 -16.71 11.16 -3.83
C GLY A 316 -15.51 11.35 -4.76
N LEU A 317 -14.58 10.39 -4.75
CA LEU A 317 -13.34 10.48 -5.54
C LEU A 317 -13.61 10.22 -7.02
N GLU A 318 -13.31 11.22 -7.85
CA GLU A 318 -13.35 11.16 -9.31
C GLU A 318 -11.93 11.07 -9.85
N ARG A 319 -11.65 10.12 -10.76
CA ARG A 319 -10.31 10.00 -11.37
C ARG A 319 -9.92 11.30 -12.07
N TRP A 320 -8.69 11.76 -11.84
CA TRP A 320 -8.13 12.87 -12.60
C TRP A 320 -7.77 12.37 -14.03
N PRO A 321 -8.11 13.11 -15.10
CA PRO A 321 -8.01 12.60 -16.49
C PRO A 321 -6.59 12.25 -16.96
N ASP A 322 -5.58 12.98 -16.47
CA ASP A 322 -4.21 12.97 -17.03
C ASP A 322 -3.15 12.42 -16.05
N THR A 323 -3.50 11.40 -15.27
CA THR A 323 -2.56 10.69 -14.37
C THR A 323 -2.61 9.19 -14.53
#